data_AF-A0A1Q3W7D4-F1
#
_entry.id   AF-A0A1Q3W7D4-F1
#
_cell.length_a   1.000
_cell.length_b   1.000
_cell.length_c   1.000
_cell.angle_alpha   90.00
_cell.angle_beta   90.00
_cell.angle_gamma   90.00
#
_symmetry.space_group_name_H-M   'P 1'
#
loop_
_entity.id
_entity.type
_entity.pdbx_description
1 polymer ?
#
loop_
_entity_poly.entity_id
_entity_poly.type
_entity_poly.pdbx_seq_one_letter_code
_entity_poly.pdbx_strand_id
1 'polypeptide(L)'
;MSIDQLLKDKGIKAKEKTVQINTWLLDNTLSIASLISHAQNGKDPVKALCIEAIEFATKQNPSIATEAVLYFVTQTLTEKSPRIKWESARVISNIAHLFPSKLDRTTSNLLDNAEHPGTVVRWSTAYALGEILKLKTSINAELLPTVEAICNREEKNSIKKVYLAAIKTVS
;
A
#
# COMPACT_ATOMS: atom_id res chain seq x y z
N MET A 1 -26.65 -6.27 4.80
CA MET A 1 -25.57 -7.21 5.14
C MET A 1 -24.47 -6.43 5.85
N SER A 2 -23.93 -6.93 6.96
CA SER A 2 -22.80 -6.31 7.68
C SER A 2 -21.44 -6.77 7.11
N ILE A 3 -20.37 -6.06 7.46
CA ILE A 3 -18.99 -6.44 7.10
C ILE A 3 -18.61 -7.83 7.67
N ASP A 4 -18.98 -8.13 8.91
CA ASP A 4 -18.74 -9.44 9.53
C ASP A 4 -19.40 -10.58 8.76
N GLN A 5 -20.65 -10.37 8.35
CA GLN A 5 -21.39 -11.35 7.53
C GLN A 5 -20.70 -11.54 6.18
N LEU A 6 -20.36 -10.44 5.49
CA LEU A 6 -19.69 -10.48 4.19
C LEU A 6 -18.34 -11.22 4.27
N LEU A 7 -17.51 -10.92 5.27
CA LEU A 7 -16.19 -11.53 5.40
C LEU A 7 -16.28 -13.03 5.70
N LYS A 8 -17.27 -13.48 6.47
CA LYS A 8 -17.48 -14.89 6.83
C LYS A 8 -18.23 -15.70 5.77
N ASP A 9 -18.93 -15.04 4.84
CA ASP A 9 -19.70 -15.71 3.79
C ASP A 9 -18.79 -16.49 2.82
N LYS A 10 -18.96 -17.81 2.72
CA LYS A 10 -18.16 -18.67 1.84
C LYS A 10 -18.69 -18.73 0.40
N GLY A 11 -19.92 -18.27 0.16
CA GLY A 11 -20.57 -18.22 -1.15
C GLY A 11 -20.13 -17.02 -1.99
N ILE A 12 -19.72 -15.92 -1.35
CA ILE A 12 -19.25 -14.71 -2.03
C ILE A 12 -17.75 -14.79 -2.32
N LYS A 13 -17.35 -14.56 -3.58
CA LYS A 13 -15.93 -14.63 -3.96
C LYS A 13 -15.13 -13.47 -3.38
N ALA A 14 -13.84 -13.68 -3.11
CA ALA A 14 -12.97 -12.66 -2.53
C ALA A 14 -13.02 -11.32 -3.29
N LYS A 15 -12.99 -11.36 -4.64
CA LYS A 15 -13.08 -10.16 -5.48
C LYS A 15 -14.40 -9.41 -5.30
N GLU A 16 -15.53 -10.13 -5.21
CA GLU A 16 -16.85 -9.53 -4.98
C GLU A 16 -16.93 -8.88 -3.61
N LYS A 17 -16.33 -9.50 -2.58
CA LYS A 17 -16.21 -8.88 -1.24
C LYS A 17 -15.40 -7.60 -1.29
N THR A 18 -14.25 -7.59 -1.97
CA THR A 18 -13.40 -6.40 -2.10
C THR A 18 -14.16 -5.27 -2.77
N VAL A 19 -14.87 -5.55 -3.88
CA VAL A 19 -15.71 -4.56 -4.58
C VAL A 19 -16.81 -4.02 -3.66
N GLN A 20 -17.51 -4.88 -2.94
CA GLN A 20 -18.58 -4.46 -2.02
C GLN A 20 -18.07 -3.58 -0.88
N ILE A 21 -16.92 -3.93 -0.27
CA ILE A 21 -16.30 -3.14 0.79
C ILE A 21 -15.83 -1.79 0.26
N ASN A 22 -15.21 -1.75 -0.93
CA ASN A 22 -14.82 -0.50 -1.58
C ASN A 22 -16.03 0.43 -1.78
N THR A 23 -17.15 -0.10 -2.30
CA THR A 23 -18.38 0.69 -2.45
C THR A 23 -18.86 1.23 -1.11
N TRP A 24 -18.86 0.42 -0.06
CA TRP A 24 -19.28 0.89 1.27
C TRP A 24 -18.38 1.98 1.86
N LEU A 25 -17.07 1.93 1.59
CA LEU A 25 -16.14 2.99 1.98
C LEU A 25 -16.42 4.29 1.22
N LEU A 26 -16.64 4.22 -0.10
CA LEU A 26 -16.91 5.40 -0.94
C LEU A 26 -18.26 6.05 -0.59
N ASP A 27 -19.26 5.25 -0.28
CA ASP A 27 -20.60 5.72 0.09
C ASP A 27 -20.70 6.12 1.57
N ASN A 28 -19.61 6.06 2.34
CA ASN A 28 -19.54 6.29 3.78
C ASN A 28 -20.49 5.39 4.62
N THR A 29 -20.92 4.26 4.08
CA THR A 29 -21.77 3.27 4.79
C THR A 29 -20.94 2.30 5.64
N LEU A 30 -19.63 2.24 5.41
CA LEU A 30 -18.64 1.60 6.26
C LEU A 30 -17.53 2.60 6.58
N SER A 31 -17.23 2.80 7.85
CA SER A 31 -16.10 3.66 8.23
C SER A 31 -14.75 2.95 8.03
N ILE A 32 -13.74 3.72 7.61
CA ILE A 32 -12.38 3.20 7.43
C ILE A 32 -11.81 2.62 8.73
N ALA A 33 -12.13 3.22 9.88
CA ALA A 33 -11.72 2.75 11.19
C ALA A 33 -12.32 1.37 11.53
N SER A 34 -13.60 1.15 11.17
CA SER A 34 -14.24 -0.16 11.35
C SER A 34 -13.56 -1.22 10.49
N LEU A 35 -13.25 -0.91 9.23
CA LEU A 35 -12.55 -1.84 8.34
C LEU A 35 -11.15 -2.20 8.86
N ILE A 36 -10.38 -1.23 9.35
CA ILE A 36 -9.06 -1.46 9.97
C ILE A 36 -9.18 -2.42 11.15
N SER A 37 -10.16 -2.21 12.03
CA SER A 37 -10.39 -3.09 13.19
C SER A 37 -10.66 -4.54 12.77
N HIS A 38 -11.47 -4.75 11.73
CA HIS A 38 -11.71 -6.10 11.20
C HIS A 38 -10.44 -6.70 10.58
N ALA A 39 -9.63 -5.90 9.89
CA ALA A 39 -8.39 -6.34 9.27
C ALA A 39 -7.35 -6.77 10.33
N GLN A 40 -7.21 -6.01 11.41
CA GLN A 40 -6.27 -6.30 12.51
C GLN A 40 -6.60 -7.60 13.23
N ASN A 41 -7.88 -7.89 13.43
CA ASN A 41 -8.36 -9.10 14.09
C ASN A 41 -8.53 -10.30 13.13
N GLY A 42 -8.40 -10.07 11.83
CA GLY A 42 -8.56 -11.07 10.78
C GLY A 42 -7.28 -11.87 10.52
N LYS A 43 -7.46 -13.12 10.05
CA LYS A 43 -6.36 -13.92 9.49
C LYS A 43 -5.83 -13.29 8.20
N ASP A 44 -4.63 -13.69 7.77
CA ASP A 44 -3.93 -13.13 6.61
C ASP A 44 -4.81 -12.94 5.35
N PRO A 45 -5.67 -13.90 4.93
CA PRO A 45 -6.51 -13.69 3.75
C PRO A 45 -7.53 -12.57 3.92
N VAL A 46 -8.10 -12.42 5.12
CA VAL A 46 -9.07 -11.37 5.45
C VAL A 46 -8.35 -10.03 5.55
N LYS A 47 -7.24 -9.97 6.27
CA LYS A 47 -6.43 -8.75 6.41
C LYS A 47 -5.99 -8.23 5.04
N ALA A 48 -5.47 -9.10 4.18
CA ALA A 48 -5.09 -8.76 2.80
C ALA A 48 -6.28 -8.23 1.97
N LEU A 49 -7.45 -8.86 2.08
CA LEU A 49 -8.67 -8.44 1.39
C LEU A 49 -9.13 -7.06 1.84
N CYS A 50 -9.10 -6.79 3.15
CA CYS A 50 -9.41 -5.47 3.68
C CYS A 50 -8.43 -4.41 3.17
N ILE A 51 -7.13 -4.68 3.14
CA ILE A 51 -6.13 -3.74 2.61
C ILE A 51 -6.35 -3.49 1.10
N GLU A 52 -6.66 -4.52 0.32
CA GLU A 52 -7.01 -4.37 -1.10
C GLU A 52 -8.26 -3.50 -1.29
N ALA A 53 -9.26 -3.62 -0.43
CA ALA A 53 -10.45 -2.75 -0.49
C ALA A 53 -10.10 -1.29 -0.16
N ILE A 54 -9.18 -1.06 0.79
CA ILE A 54 -8.62 0.27 1.08
C ILE A 54 -7.84 0.78 -0.13
N GLU A 55 -7.09 -0.06 -0.82
CA GLU A 55 -6.35 0.31 -2.03
C GLU A 55 -7.28 0.81 -3.13
N PHE A 56 -8.37 0.07 -3.42
CA PHE A 56 -9.36 0.52 -4.40
C PHE A 56 -10.06 1.81 -4.00
N ALA A 57 -10.41 1.97 -2.72
CA ALA A 57 -11.08 3.16 -2.24
C ALA A 57 -10.15 4.39 -2.32
N THR A 58 -8.90 4.26 -1.85
CA THR A 58 -7.91 5.34 -1.87
C THR A 58 -7.42 5.68 -3.27
N LYS A 59 -7.44 4.72 -4.21
CA LYS A 59 -7.15 4.99 -5.63
C LYS A 59 -8.20 5.90 -6.27
N GLN A 60 -9.46 5.77 -5.86
CA GLN A 60 -10.58 6.57 -6.37
C GLN A 60 -10.72 7.89 -5.61
N ASN A 61 -10.57 7.84 -4.28
CA ASN A 61 -10.65 8.99 -3.41
C ASN A 61 -9.59 8.87 -2.29
N PRO A 62 -8.38 9.44 -2.47
CA PRO A 62 -7.33 9.40 -1.46
C PRO A 62 -7.75 10.01 -0.12
N SER A 63 -8.67 10.98 -0.11
CA SER A 63 -9.08 11.71 1.12
C SER A 63 -9.79 10.85 2.17
N ILE A 64 -10.20 9.61 1.82
CA ILE A 64 -10.70 8.61 2.79
C ILE A 64 -9.58 8.19 3.76
N ALA A 65 -8.32 8.32 3.35
CA ALA A 65 -7.19 7.95 4.16
C ALA A 65 -7.00 8.90 5.34
N THR A 66 -6.91 8.32 6.53
CA THR A 66 -6.53 9.03 7.75
C THR A 66 -5.12 8.62 8.17
N GLU A 67 -4.55 9.29 9.16
CA GLU A 67 -3.27 8.85 9.74
C GLU A 67 -3.31 7.42 10.27
N ALA A 68 -4.48 6.97 10.75
CA ALA A 68 -4.67 5.59 11.18
C ALA A 68 -4.51 4.60 10.01
N VAL A 69 -4.92 4.98 8.79
CA VAL A 69 -4.67 4.19 7.58
C VAL A 69 -3.18 4.11 7.32
N LEU A 70 -2.47 5.25 7.29
CA LEU A 70 -1.02 5.28 7.08
C LEU A 70 -0.28 4.42 8.11
N TYR A 71 -0.60 4.58 9.40
CA TYR A 71 0.00 3.80 10.47
C TYR A 71 -0.25 2.30 10.27
N PHE A 72 -1.50 1.92 10.00
CA PHE A 72 -1.89 0.53 9.76
C PHE A 72 -1.10 -0.09 8.61
N VAL A 73 -1.09 0.55 7.43
CA VAL A 73 -0.39 0.00 6.25
C VAL A 73 1.13 0.02 6.42
N THR A 74 1.67 0.97 7.17
CA THR A 74 3.09 1.00 7.54
C THR A 74 3.48 -0.19 8.40
N GLN A 75 2.65 -0.55 9.40
CA GLN A 75 2.91 -1.74 10.22
C GLN A 75 2.78 -3.01 9.38
N THR A 76 1.76 -3.12 8.52
CA THR A 76 1.52 -4.35 7.76
C THR A 76 2.56 -4.61 6.67
N LEU A 77 3.39 -3.63 6.29
CA LEU A 77 4.58 -3.88 5.47
C LEU A 77 5.56 -4.88 6.11
N THR A 78 5.55 -5.07 7.43
CA THR A 78 6.46 -6.00 8.12
C THR A 78 5.87 -7.40 8.29
N GLU A 79 4.64 -7.64 7.85
CA GLU A 79 3.96 -8.94 7.95
C GLU A 79 4.62 -10.00 7.06
N LYS A 80 4.50 -11.29 7.42
CA LYS A 80 5.11 -12.38 6.65
C LYS A 80 4.44 -12.61 5.29
N SER A 81 3.13 -12.38 5.20
CA SER A 81 2.36 -12.65 3.99
C SER A 81 2.72 -11.67 2.86
N PRO A 82 3.19 -12.17 1.69
CA PRO A 82 3.54 -11.31 0.55
C PRO A 82 2.37 -10.44 0.09
N ARG A 83 1.13 -10.98 0.13
CA ARG A 83 -0.07 -10.23 -0.28
C ARG A 83 -0.32 -9.03 0.62
N ILE A 84 -0.18 -9.21 1.93
CA ILE A 84 -0.35 -8.11 2.87
C ILE A 84 0.68 -7.00 2.56
N LYS A 85 1.95 -7.36 2.34
CA LYS A 85 3.00 -6.41 1.99
C LYS A 85 2.69 -5.60 0.73
N TRP A 86 2.35 -6.27 -0.38
CA TRP A 86 2.16 -5.55 -1.66
C TRP A 86 0.89 -4.70 -1.66
N GLU A 87 -0.21 -5.14 -1.05
CA GLU A 87 -1.43 -4.31 -0.99
C GLU A 87 -1.18 -3.10 -0.10
N SER A 88 -0.41 -3.27 1.00
CA SER A 88 -0.02 -2.15 1.86
C SER A 88 0.80 -1.10 1.10
N ALA A 89 1.78 -1.54 0.31
CA ALA A 89 2.57 -0.65 -0.55
C ALA A 89 1.69 0.10 -1.57
N ARG A 90 0.68 -0.56 -2.15
CA ARG A 90 -0.25 0.10 -3.09
C ARG A 90 -1.17 1.11 -2.41
N VAL A 91 -1.63 0.86 -1.19
CA VAL A 91 -2.33 1.89 -0.41
C VAL A 91 -1.40 3.09 -0.20
N ILE A 92 -0.15 2.85 0.22
CA ILE A 92 0.84 3.92 0.46
C ILE A 92 1.06 4.75 -0.80
N SER A 93 1.20 4.13 -1.98
CA SER A 93 1.36 4.90 -3.23
C SER A 93 0.19 5.84 -3.51
N ASN A 94 -1.03 5.47 -3.10
CA ASN A 94 -2.20 6.33 -3.29
C ASN A 94 -2.26 7.49 -2.29
N ILE A 95 -1.68 7.33 -1.09
CA ILE A 95 -1.94 8.25 0.04
C ILE A 95 -0.70 9.01 0.54
N ALA A 96 0.51 8.68 0.06
CA ALA A 96 1.76 9.28 0.56
C ALA A 96 1.74 10.83 0.52
N HIS A 97 1.16 11.41 -0.54
CA HIS A 97 1.04 12.85 -0.72
C HIS A 97 0.17 13.55 0.34
N LEU A 98 -0.68 12.82 1.06
CA LEU A 98 -1.51 13.36 2.15
C LEU A 98 -0.72 13.49 3.46
N PHE A 99 0.41 12.79 3.59
CA PHE A 99 1.18 12.70 4.84
C PHE A 99 2.69 12.94 4.62
N PRO A 100 3.10 14.00 3.90
CA PRO A 100 4.49 14.17 3.45
C PRO A 100 5.53 14.24 4.59
N SER A 101 5.10 14.61 5.81
CA SER A 101 5.95 14.69 7.01
C SER A 101 5.96 13.43 7.88
N LYS A 102 5.28 12.35 7.47
CA LYS A 102 5.10 11.13 8.29
C LYS A 102 5.57 9.85 7.61
N LEU A 103 6.53 9.96 6.68
CA LEU A 103 6.92 8.87 5.78
C LEU A 103 8.23 8.18 6.15
N ASP A 104 8.95 8.59 7.20
CA ASP A 104 10.28 8.02 7.50
C ASP A 104 10.22 6.50 7.75
N ARG A 105 9.34 6.07 8.67
CA ARG A 105 9.16 4.64 8.97
C ARG A 105 8.58 3.86 7.79
N THR A 106 7.67 4.49 7.05
CA THR A 106 7.07 3.92 5.84
C THR A 106 8.13 3.66 4.78
N THR A 107 9.00 4.64 4.55
CA THR A 107 10.12 4.56 3.62
C THR A 107 11.09 3.46 4.02
N SER A 108 11.47 3.38 5.31
CA SER A 108 12.32 2.30 5.83
C SER A 108 11.73 0.91 5.55
N ASN A 109 10.46 0.68 5.91
CA ASN A 109 9.81 -0.61 5.72
C ASN A 109 9.62 -0.97 4.23
N LEU A 110 9.45 0.04 3.37
CA LEU A 110 9.41 -0.16 1.92
C LEU A 110 10.79 -0.55 1.39
N LEU A 111 11.87 0.11 1.82
CA LEU A 111 13.24 -0.25 1.42
C LEU A 111 13.56 -1.72 1.78
N ASP A 112 13.13 -2.21 2.94
CA ASP A 112 13.26 -3.63 3.29
C ASP A 112 12.53 -4.55 2.30
N ASN A 113 11.32 -4.16 1.90
CA ASN A 113 10.51 -4.93 0.94
C ASN A 113 11.01 -4.80 -0.51
N ALA A 114 11.89 -3.85 -0.81
CA ALA A 114 12.53 -3.73 -2.13
C ALA A 114 13.49 -4.88 -2.40
N GLU A 115 13.96 -5.58 -1.36
CA GLU A 115 14.81 -6.77 -1.47
C GLU A 115 14.02 -8.10 -1.38
N HIS A 116 12.68 -8.04 -1.33
CA HIS A 116 11.85 -9.23 -1.19
C HIS A 116 11.98 -10.16 -2.42
N PRO A 117 12.02 -11.50 -2.26
CA PRO A 117 12.18 -12.43 -3.39
C PRO A 117 11.02 -12.39 -4.41
N GLY A 118 9.81 -12.10 -3.95
CA GLY A 118 8.61 -12.03 -4.77
C GLY A 118 8.49 -10.75 -5.60
N THR A 119 8.36 -10.90 -6.92
CA THR A 119 8.24 -9.82 -7.92
C THR A 119 7.12 -8.82 -7.61
N VAL A 120 5.95 -9.29 -7.16
CA VAL A 120 4.79 -8.40 -6.90
C VAL A 120 5.06 -7.47 -5.72
N VAL A 121 5.70 -7.98 -4.66
CA VAL A 121 6.10 -7.16 -3.50
C VAL A 121 7.10 -6.09 -3.93
N ARG A 122 8.14 -6.45 -4.67
CA ARG A 122 9.13 -5.48 -5.17
C ARG A 122 8.52 -4.46 -6.12
N TRP A 123 7.62 -4.88 -7.02
CA TRP A 123 6.97 -3.97 -7.97
C TRP A 123 6.09 -2.94 -7.25
N SER A 124 5.24 -3.38 -6.31
CA SER A 124 4.39 -2.47 -5.53
C SER A 124 5.22 -1.55 -4.63
N THR A 125 6.32 -2.06 -4.08
CA THR A 125 7.27 -1.29 -3.30
C THR A 125 7.95 -0.22 -4.14
N ALA A 126 8.44 -0.57 -5.34
CA ALA A 126 9.06 0.37 -6.26
C ALA A 126 8.12 1.51 -6.64
N TYR A 127 6.83 1.18 -6.84
CA TYR A 127 5.81 2.17 -7.13
C TYR A 127 5.60 3.11 -5.94
N ALA A 128 5.46 2.58 -4.72
CA ALA A 128 5.29 3.38 -3.51
C ALA A 128 6.51 4.28 -3.21
N LEU A 129 7.73 3.75 -3.27
CA LEU A 129 8.95 4.55 -3.12
C LEU A 129 9.05 5.64 -4.19
N GLY A 130 8.62 5.34 -5.42
CA GLY A 130 8.55 6.31 -6.50
C GLY A 130 7.57 7.45 -6.23
N GLU A 131 6.39 7.16 -5.69
CA GLU A 131 5.43 8.20 -5.28
C GLU A 131 5.96 9.05 -4.12
N ILE A 132 6.63 8.45 -3.13
CA ILE A 132 7.28 9.18 -2.04
C ILE A 132 8.38 10.11 -2.58
N LEU A 133 9.23 9.59 -3.48
CA LEU A 133 10.32 10.36 -4.08
C LEU A 133 9.79 11.60 -4.81
N LYS A 134 8.66 11.50 -5.52
CA LYS A 134 8.03 12.63 -6.24
C LYS A 134 7.56 13.77 -5.33
N LEU A 135 7.41 13.55 -4.03
CA LEU A 135 7.00 14.58 -3.08
C LEU A 135 8.10 15.63 -2.81
N LYS A 136 9.36 15.33 -3.16
CA LYS A 136 10.50 16.25 -3.01
C LYS A 136 10.66 16.79 -1.58
N THR A 137 10.39 15.95 -0.59
CA THR A 137 10.62 16.28 0.84
C THR A 137 12.09 16.11 1.21
N SER A 138 12.46 16.44 2.45
CA SER A 138 13.82 16.25 2.97
C SER A 138 14.31 14.80 2.92
N ILE A 139 13.39 13.82 2.91
CA ILE A 139 13.70 12.38 2.79
C ILE A 139 14.48 12.09 1.49
N ASN A 140 14.27 12.88 0.43
CA ASN A 140 14.93 12.65 -0.86
C ASN A 140 16.45 12.72 -0.82
N ALA A 141 17.03 13.42 0.17
CA ALA A 141 18.48 13.48 0.34
C ALA A 141 19.10 12.09 0.50
N GLU A 142 18.39 11.18 1.17
CA GLU A 142 18.82 9.78 1.37
C GLU A 142 18.10 8.81 0.42
N LEU A 143 16.81 9.08 0.13
CA LEU A 143 15.98 8.17 -0.65
C LEU A 143 16.39 8.11 -2.13
N LEU A 144 16.72 9.25 -2.75
CA LEU A 144 17.10 9.27 -4.17
C LEU A 144 18.32 8.38 -4.48
N PRO A 145 19.48 8.55 -3.83
CA PRO A 145 20.65 7.71 -4.12
C PRO A 145 20.39 6.23 -3.78
N THR A 146 19.57 5.95 -2.76
CA THR A 146 19.18 4.58 -2.40
C THR A 146 18.33 3.93 -3.50
N VAL A 147 17.33 4.65 -4.01
CA VAL A 147 16.46 4.20 -5.11
C VAL A 147 17.24 4.01 -6.41
N GLU A 148 18.20 4.87 -6.72
CA GLU A 148 19.11 4.70 -7.87
C GLU A 148 19.94 3.41 -7.74
N ALA A 149 20.50 3.16 -6.56
CA ALA A 149 21.26 1.94 -6.28
C ALA A 149 20.40 0.67 -6.42
N ILE A 150 19.15 0.69 -5.93
CA ILE A 150 18.18 -0.41 -6.10
C ILE A 150 17.85 -0.60 -7.58
N CYS A 151 17.54 0.48 -8.29
CA CYS A 151 17.20 0.44 -9.71
C CYS A 151 18.32 -0.18 -10.56
N ASN A 152 19.58 0.16 -10.27
CA ASN A 152 20.75 -0.37 -10.98
C ASN A 152 20.89 -1.89 -10.83
N ARG A 153 20.68 -2.41 -9.61
CA ARG A 153 20.83 -3.85 -9.29
C ARG A 153 19.58 -4.71 -9.54
N GLU A 154 18.40 -4.12 -9.71
CA GLU A 154 17.18 -4.90 -9.98
C GLU A 154 17.37 -5.75 -11.25
N GLU A 155 16.75 -6.91 -11.33
CA GLU A 155 16.90 -7.83 -12.47
C GLU A 155 15.70 -7.73 -13.42
N LYS A 156 14.52 -7.41 -12.89
CA LYS A 156 13.28 -7.31 -13.64
C LYS A 156 13.14 -5.92 -14.27
N ASN A 157 13.24 -5.87 -15.60
CA ASN A 157 13.03 -4.65 -16.38
C ASN A 157 11.67 -3.98 -16.11
N SER A 158 10.62 -4.75 -15.80
CA SER A 158 9.31 -4.19 -15.44
C SER A 158 9.34 -3.37 -14.15
N ILE A 159 10.21 -3.73 -13.19
CA ILE A 159 10.39 -3.00 -11.92
C ILE A 159 11.36 -1.83 -12.12
N LYS A 160 12.48 -2.03 -12.85
CA LYS A 160 13.39 -0.92 -13.22
C LYS A 160 12.67 0.26 -13.84
N LYS A 161 11.76 0.00 -14.76
CA LYS A 161 10.97 1.06 -15.43
C LYS A 161 10.16 1.90 -14.44
N VAL A 162 9.69 1.32 -13.33
CA VAL A 162 8.96 2.04 -12.29
C VAL A 162 9.90 3.02 -11.58
N TYR A 163 11.07 2.56 -11.14
CA TYR A 163 12.07 3.43 -10.51
C TYR A 163 12.55 4.54 -11.45
N LEU A 164 12.93 4.20 -12.69
CA LEU A 164 13.42 5.17 -13.68
C LEU A 164 12.39 6.27 -13.97
N ALA A 165 11.09 5.93 -14.03
CA ALA A 165 10.04 6.92 -14.22
C ALA A 165 9.95 7.92 -13.06
N ALA A 166 10.11 7.44 -11.82
CA ALA A 166 10.12 8.29 -10.64
C ALA A 166 11.38 9.16 -10.57
N ILE A 167 12.58 8.57 -10.76
CA ILE A 167 13.86 9.28 -10.77
C ILE A 167 13.83 10.43 -11.79
N LYS A 168 13.41 10.15 -13.03
CA LYS A 168 13.30 11.16 -14.10
C LYS A 168 12.41 12.36 -13.72
N THR A 169 11.43 12.17 -12.83
CA THR A 169 10.51 13.24 -12.42
C THR A 169 11.14 14.19 -11.39
N VAL A 170 12.18 13.73 -10.68
CA VAL A 170 12.83 14.48 -9.60
C VAL A 170 14.23 14.96 -9.93
N SER A 171 14.87 14.37 -10.94
CA SER A 171 16.12 14.85 -11.55
C SER A 171 15.95 16.14 -12.36
#